data_AF-A0A7C3JUH6-F1
#
_entry.id   AF-A0A7C3JUH6-F1
#
_cell.length_a   1.000
_cell.length_b   1.000
_cell.length_c   1.000
_cell.angle_alpha   90.00
_cell.angle_beta   90.00
_cell.angle_gamma   90.00
#
_symmetry.space_group_name_H-M   'P 1'
#
loop_
_entity.id
_entity.type
_entity.pdbx_description
1 polymer ?
#
loop_
_entity_poly.entity_id
_entity_poly.type
_entity_poly.pdbx_seq_one_letter_code
_entity_poly.pdbx_strand_id
1 'polypeptide(L)'
;MTLNTHRVHVGMRFTLGLPRFLLRPYSLEACHALVHRQVQERERNFLGQLRRAVYANSTSPYRKLLQNAGCEYGDVESMLQKDGLEKTLENLSDAGVYITIEEYKGKKPIERAGLSFEAKPEDFDNPSIVPSFEGQSSGTRGAPIRTKIDFDFLSERAAEDAVIFDALDLYDRPYAFWKATSRNVLCAAKAGIPLVKWFLPLSSRKNRLGSYYAIAIGGVLGYRLPWPERIRWEEAYKVALWLDQKGRSNPRVALKTFPSSAVRVCAAARENGLDISATHFITSGEPLTASREQIIRASGCRVSSLYDASETGTIGAGCRYATGDDVHVLKNHIAMIQRRRPV
;
A
#
# COMPACT_ATOMS: atom_id res chain seq x y z
N MET A 1 26.24 20.19 -14.43
CA MET A 1 25.26 19.66 -13.45
C MET A 1 23.85 20.11 -13.87
N THR A 2 23.24 19.38 -14.80
CA THR A 2 21.84 19.61 -15.18
C THR A 2 20.96 18.94 -14.12
N LEU A 3 20.42 19.72 -13.19
CA LEU A 3 19.32 19.27 -12.34
C LEU A 3 18.22 18.75 -13.27
N ASN A 4 17.89 17.46 -13.16
CA ASN A 4 16.85 16.83 -13.97
C ASN A 4 15.53 17.57 -13.72
N THR A 5 15.08 18.35 -14.71
CA THR A 5 13.92 19.24 -14.65
C THR A 5 12.67 18.53 -14.11
N HIS A 6 12.51 17.24 -14.39
CA HIS A 6 11.43 16.42 -13.84
C HIS A 6 11.44 16.36 -12.30
N ARG A 7 12.60 16.14 -11.70
CA ARG A 7 12.73 16.03 -10.23
C ARG A 7 12.44 17.35 -9.52
N VAL A 8 12.76 18.47 -10.16
CA VAL A 8 12.46 19.82 -9.63
C VAL A 8 10.95 20.06 -9.60
N HIS A 9 10.24 19.74 -10.69
CA HIS A 9 8.79 19.90 -10.76
C HIS A 9 8.05 19.00 -9.76
N VAL A 10 8.46 17.74 -9.63
CA VAL A 10 7.88 16.81 -8.62
C VAL A 10 8.12 17.34 -7.20
N GLY A 11 9.35 17.81 -6.91
CA GLY A 11 9.68 18.41 -5.61
C GLY A 11 8.85 19.66 -5.29
N MET A 12 8.63 20.53 -6.27
CA MET A 12 7.80 21.74 -6.11
C MET A 12 6.32 21.41 -5.88
N ARG A 13 5.77 20.41 -6.60
CA ARG A 13 4.40 19.95 -6.36
C ARG A 13 4.24 19.33 -4.98
N PHE A 14 5.23 18.57 -4.53
CA PHE A 14 5.26 18.05 -3.16
C PHE A 14 5.22 19.19 -2.14
N THR A 15 6.11 20.18 -2.26
CA THR A 15 6.20 21.26 -1.28
C THR A 15 4.94 22.13 -1.26
N LEU A 16 4.38 22.46 -2.42
CA LEU A 16 3.17 23.29 -2.48
C LEU A 16 1.90 22.51 -2.12
N GLY A 17 1.81 21.23 -2.46
CA GLY A 17 0.64 20.40 -2.22
C GLY A 17 0.53 19.86 -0.79
N LEU A 18 1.67 19.66 -0.11
CA LEU A 18 1.70 19.04 1.21
C LEU A 18 0.95 19.83 2.30
N PRO A 19 1.09 21.16 2.42
CA PRO A 19 0.28 21.93 3.37
C PRO A 19 -1.21 21.74 3.13
N ARG A 20 -1.67 21.82 1.87
CA ARG A 20 -3.08 21.62 1.50
C ARG A 20 -3.58 20.22 1.84
N PHE A 21 -2.74 19.21 1.64
CA PHE A 21 -3.05 17.83 1.98
C PHE A 21 -3.25 17.65 3.49
N LEU A 22 -2.36 18.23 4.30
CA LEU A 22 -2.38 18.15 5.77
C LEU A 22 -3.44 19.06 6.42
N LEU A 23 -3.82 20.19 5.81
CA LEU A 23 -4.84 21.09 6.36
C LEU A 23 -6.26 20.49 6.40
N ARG A 24 -6.48 19.34 5.75
CA ARG A 24 -7.79 18.69 5.65
C ARG A 24 -7.71 17.24 6.13
N PRO A 25 -7.46 16.97 7.43
CA PRO A 25 -7.50 15.62 7.94
C PRO A 25 -8.88 15.00 7.74
N TYR A 26 -8.92 13.68 7.59
CA TYR A 26 -10.15 12.92 7.58
C TYR A 26 -10.50 12.51 9.01
N SER A 27 -11.79 12.64 9.35
CA SER A 27 -12.34 11.92 10.49
C SER A 27 -12.49 10.43 10.14
N LEU A 28 -12.55 9.57 11.16
CA LEU A 28 -12.82 8.15 10.97
C LEU A 28 -14.13 7.91 10.19
N GLU A 29 -15.18 8.67 10.50
CA GLU A 29 -16.47 8.62 9.80
C GLU A 29 -16.32 8.97 8.31
N ALA A 30 -15.56 10.02 7.98
CA ALA A 30 -15.29 10.39 6.60
C ALA A 30 -14.49 9.32 5.85
N CYS A 31 -13.54 8.66 6.53
CA CYS A 31 -12.80 7.52 5.97
C CYS A 31 -13.74 6.35 5.64
N HIS A 32 -14.62 5.97 6.58
CA HIS A 32 -15.63 4.93 6.36
C HIS A 32 -16.57 5.28 5.21
N ALA A 33 -17.10 6.51 5.18
CA ALA A 33 -17.97 6.98 4.11
C ALA A 33 -17.29 6.96 2.73
N LEU A 34 -16.00 7.35 2.67
CA LEU A 34 -15.22 7.31 1.45
C LEU A 34 -15.04 5.88 0.93
N VAL A 35 -14.60 4.95 1.79
CA VAL A 35 -14.39 3.55 1.42
C VAL A 35 -15.72 2.91 1.02
N HIS A 36 -16.80 3.16 1.76
CA HIS A 36 -18.13 2.66 1.43
C HIS A 36 -18.61 3.15 0.06
N ARG A 37 -18.47 4.45 -0.24
CA ARG A 37 -18.80 5.02 -1.54
C ARG A 37 -17.97 4.37 -2.66
N GLN A 38 -16.66 4.19 -2.45
CA GLN A 38 -15.79 3.55 -3.45
C GLN A 38 -16.23 2.12 -3.76
N VAL A 39 -16.67 1.36 -2.76
CA VAL A 39 -17.25 0.02 -2.96
C VAL A 39 -18.53 0.10 -3.79
N GLN A 40 -19.44 1.04 -3.48
CA GLN A 40 -20.69 1.21 -4.21
C GLN A 40 -20.47 1.66 -5.67
N GLU A 41 -19.46 2.48 -5.92
CA GLU A 41 -19.17 3.06 -7.24
C GLU A 41 -18.13 2.27 -8.04
N ARG A 42 -17.73 1.06 -7.59
CA ARG A 42 -16.58 0.34 -8.15
C ARG A 42 -16.68 0.07 -9.65
N GLU A 43 -17.85 -0.30 -10.15
CA GLU A 43 -18.07 -0.56 -11.59
C GLU A 43 -17.94 0.72 -12.42
N ARG A 44 -18.54 1.81 -11.94
CA ARG A 44 -18.42 3.13 -12.55
C ARG A 44 -16.97 3.61 -12.55
N ASN A 45 -16.25 3.41 -11.45
CA ASN A 45 -14.84 3.77 -11.33
C ASN A 45 -13.96 2.94 -12.28
N PHE A 46 -14.22 1.64 -12.39
CA PHE A 46 -13.56 0.75 -13.34
C PHE A 46 -13.75 1.23 -14.78
N LEU A 47 -15.00 1.50 -15.21
CA LEU A 47 -15.31 2.04 -16.54
C LEU A 47 -14.64 3.39 -16.79
N GLY A 48 -14.65 4.28 -15.80
CA GLY A 48 -14.01 5.59 -15.87
C GLY A 48 -12.49 5.50 -16.04
N GLN A 49 -11.84 4.50 -15.42
CA GLN A 49 -10.41 4.24 -15.61
C GLN A 49 -10.14 3.60 -16.97
N LEU A 50 -10.94 2.61 -17.37
CA LEU A 50 -10.79 1.94 -18.66
C LEU A 50 -10.92 2.93 -19.83
N ARG A 51 -11.89 3.85 -19.75
CA ARG A 51 -12.06 4.91 -20.75
C ARG A 51 -10.83 5.81 -20.86
N ARG A 52 -10.33 6.33 -19.74
CA ARG A 52 -9.28 7.37 -19.71
C ARG A 52 -7.87 6.81 -19.86
N ALA A 53 -7.55 5.71 -19.20
CA ALA A 53 -6.20 5.16 -19.12
C ALA A 53 -5.92 4.07 -20.15
N VAL A 54 -6.96 3.45 -20.73
CA VAL A 54 -6.83 2.36 -21.70
C VAL A 54 -7.36 2.77 -23.07
N TYR A 55 -8.67 2.96 -23.24
CA TYR A 55 -9.23 3.25 -24.57
C TYR A 55 -8.78 4.59 -25.15
N ALA A 56 -8.65 5.64 -24.34
CA ALA A 56 -8.11 6.93 -24.81
C ALA A 56 -6.58 6.93 -24.99
N ASN A 57 -5.87 5.93 -24.46
CA ASN A 57 -4.42 5.87 -24.47
C ASN A 57 -3.92 4.91 -25.56
N SER A 58 -3.34 5.44 -26.64
CA SER A 58 -2.83 4.63 -27.76
C SER A 58 -1.63 3.77 -27.39
N THR A 59 -0.88 4.11 -26.34
CA THR A 59 0.30 3.33 -25.92
C THR A 59 -0.06 2.18 -24.97
N SER A 60 -1.29 2.14 -24.46
CA SER A 60 -1.71 1.14 -23.47
C SER A 60 -1.64 -0.30 -24.03
N PRO A 61 -0.92 -1.22 -23.37
CA PRO A 61 -0.90 -2.64 -23.76
C PRO A 61 -2.29 -3.27 -23.68
N TYR A 62 -3.10 -2.88 -22.69
CA TYR A 62 -4.48 -3.35 -22.55
C TYR A 62 -5.36 -2.94 -23.74
N ARG A 63 -5.11 -1.78 -24.36
CA ARG A 63 -5.86 -1.36 -25.55
C ARG A 63 -5.62 -2.31 -26.73
N LYS A 64 -4.36 -2.70 -26.96
CA LYS A 64 -4.02 -3.67 -28.03
C LYS A 64 -4.68 -5.02 -27.79
N LEU A 65 -4.71 -5.48 -26.54
CA LEU A 65 -5.37 -6.73 -26.15
C LEU A 65 -6.89 -6.66 -26.37
N LEU A 66 -7.55 -5.57 -25.95
CA LEU A 66 -8.98 -5.36 -26.16
C LEU A 66 -9.34 -5.30 -27.64
N GLN A 67 -8.53 -4.63 -28.46
CA GLN A 67 -8.70 -4.60 -29.92
C GLN A 67 -8.58 -6.00 -30.55
N ASN A 68 -7.60 -6.79 -30.12
CA ASN A 68 -7.43 -8.16 -30.60
C ASN A 68 -8.57 -9.09 -30.17
N ALA A 69 -9.15 -8.85 -28.99
CA ALA A 69 -10.35 -9.53 -28.53
C ALA A 69 -11.64 -9.04 -29.23
N GLY A 70 -11.56 -8.02 -30.09
CA GLY A 70 -12.73 -7.40 -30.73
C GLY A 70 -13.68 -6.73 -29.72
N CYS A 71 -13.16 -6.25 -28.59
CA CYS A 71 -13.96 -5.73 -27.48
C CYS A 71 -13.86 -4.20 -27.40
N GLU A 72 -14.94 -3.53 -27.78
CA GLU A 72 -15.09 -2.08 -27.68
C GLU A 72 -15.54 -1.65 -26.28
N TYR A 73 -15.46 -0.35 -25.99
CA TYR A 73 -15.84 0.19 -24.69
C TYR A 73 -17.31 -0.10 -24.33
N GLY A 74 -18.21 0.00 -25.33
CA GLY A 74 -19.63 -0.28 -25.15
C GLY A 74 -19.91 -1.76 -24.84
N ASP A 75 -19.07 -2.68 -25.32
CA ASP A 75 -19.17 -4.10 -24.99
C ASP A 75 -18.86 -4.32 -23.51
N VAL A 76 -17.79 -3.70 -23.00
CA VAL A 76 -17.41 -3.79 -21.58
C VAL A 76 -18.50 -3.17 -20.69
N GLU A 77 -19.05 -2.02 -21.08
CA GLU A 77 -20.16 -1.39 -20.36
C GLU A 77 -21.39 -2.31 -20.31
N SER A 78 -21.74 -2.93 -21.43
CA SER A 78 -22.85 -3.87 -21.51
C SER A 78 -22.62 -5.13 -20.67
N MET A 79 -21.40 -5.69 -20.69
CA MET A 79 -21.04 -6.84 -19.85
C MET A 79 -21.13 -6.51 -18.36
N LEU A 80 -20.67 -5.33 -17.95
CA LEU A 80 -20.75 -4.91 -16.55
C LEU A 80 -22.18 -4.76 -16.07
N GLN A 81 -23.04 -4.11 -16.85
CA GLN A 81 -24.45 -3.94 -16.49
C GLN A 81 -25.18 -5.27 -16.37
N LYS A 82 -24.81 -6.26 -17.19
CA LYS A 82 -25.47 -7.57 -17.24
C LYS A 82 -24.95 -8.53 -16.18
N ASP A 83 -23.62 -8.66 -16.08
CA ASP A 83 -22.96 -9.75 -15.36
C ASP A 83 -22.15 -9.27 -14.15
N GLY A 84 -21.95 -7.95 -13.99
CA GLY A 84 -21.16 -7.34 -12.94
C GLY A 84 -19.64 -7.38 -13.20
N LEU A 85 -18.88 -6.75 -12.30
CA LEU A 85 -17.43 -6.56 -12.43
C LEU A 85 -16.65 -7.87 -12.54
N GLU A 86 -16.76 -8.75 -11.55
CA GLU A 86 -15.97 -9.97 -11.50
C GLU A 86 -16.22 -10.86 -12.72
N LYS A 87 -17.47 -11.02 -13.15
CA LYS A 87 -17.77 -11.86 -14.32
C LYS A 87 -17.27 -11.24 -15.62
N THR A 88 -17.34 -9.92 -15.75
CA THR A 88 -16.73 -9.20 -16.88
C THR A 88 -15.22 -9.41 -16.94
N LEU A 89 -14.52 -9.35 -15.79
CA LEU A 89 -13.09 -9.61 -15.73
C LEU A 89 -12.74 -11.06 -16.09
N GLU A 90 -13.58 -12.03 -15.73
CA GLU A 90 -13.44 -13.39 -16.22
C GLU A 90 -13.52 -13.44 -17.75
N ASN A 91 -14.59 -12.92 -18.34
CA ASN A 91 -14.81 -12.96 -19.79
C ASN A 91 -13.65 -12.27 -20.55
N LEU A 92 -13.19 -11.11 -20.07
CA LEU A 92 -12.04 -10.41 -20.64
C LEU A 92 -10.76 -11.24 -20.54
N SER A 93 -10.50 -11.88 -19.40
CA SER A 93 -9.35 -12.76 -19.23
C SER A 93 -9.41 -13.97 -20.17
N ASP A 94 -10.60 -14.56 -20.39
CA ASP A 94 -10.80 -15.69 -21.33
C ASP A 94 -10.53 -15.27 -22.78
N ALA A 95 -10.89 -14.03 -23.13
CA ALA A 95 -10.57 -13.43 -24.42
C ALA A 95 -9.09 -13.03 -24.57
N GLY A 96 -8.23 -13.36 -23.59
CA GLY A 96 -6.80 -13.05 -23.62
C GLY A 96 -6.44 -11.65 -23.12
N VAL A 97 -7.39 -10.89 -22.58
CA VAL A 97 -7.17 -9.56 -22.02
C VAL A 97 -6.70 -9.66 -20.57
N TYR A 98 -5.44 -10.04 -20.40
CA TYR A 98 -4.75 -10.06 -19.11
C TYR A 98 -3.26 -9.81 -19.31
N ILE A 99 -2.54 -9.49 -18.23
CA ILE A 99 -1.09 -9.30 -18.22
C ILE A 99 -0.51 -10.10 -17.07
N THR A 100 0.52 -10.90 -17.37
CA THR A 100 1.29 -11.65 -16.37
C THR A 100 2.38 -10.77 -15.77
N ILE A 101 2.90 -11.16 -14.60
CA ILE A 101 3.98 -10.41 -13.94
C ILE A 101 5.28 -10.37 -14.77
N GLU A 102 5.54 -11.37 -15.61
CA GLU A 102 6.73 -11.40 -16.47
C GLU A 102 6.56 -10.49 -17.68
N GLU A 103 5.37 -10.45 -18.28
CA GLU A 103 4.99 -9.50 -19.33
C GLU A 103 5.04 -8.05 -18.80
N TYR A 104 4.46 -7.78 -17.63
CA TYR A 104 4.50 -6.46 -17.00
C TYR A 104 5.94 -5.96 -16.74
N LYS A 105 6.83 -6.87 -16.34
CA LYS A 105 8.25 -6.56 -16.10
C LYS A 105 9.08 -6.47 -17.37
N GLY A 106 8.49 -6.65 -18.56
CA GLY A 106 9.19 -6.69 -19.84
C GLY A 106 10.18 -7.86 -19.98
N LYS A 107 9.99 -8.93 -19.21
CA LYS A 107 10.86 -10.13 -19.28
C LYS A 107 10.46 -11.09 -20.40
N LYS A 108 9.21 -11.03 -20.81
CA LYS A 108 8.62 -11.81 -21.89
C LYS A 108 7.74 -10.90 -22.75
N PRO A 109 7.68 -11.13 -24.07
CA PRO A 109 6.68 -10.49 -24.90
C PRO A 109 5.28 -10.92 -24.47
N ILE A 110 4.29 -10.08 -24.80
CA ILE A 110 2.87 -10.42 -24.62
C ILE A 110 2.43 -11.17 -25.87
N GLU A 111 2.01 -12.42 -25.68
CA GLU A 111 1.61 -13.32 -26.76
C GLU A 111 0.19 -13.82 -26.56
N ARG A 112 -0.69 -13.52 -27.52
CA ARG A 112 -2.06 -14.02 -27.61
C ARG A 112 -2.30 -14.55 -29.02
N ALA A 113 -3.41 -15.25 -29.24
CA ALA A 113 -3.76 -15.74 -30.57
C ALA A 113 -3.81 -14.56 -31.57
N GLY A 114 -2.92 -14.58 -32.57
CA GLY A 114 -2.83 -13.54 -33.60
C GLY A 114 -2.13 -12.23 -33.20
N LEU A 115 -1.60 -12.12 -31.98
CA LEU A 115 -0.97 -10.88 -31.48
C LEU A 115 0.30 -11.18 -30.67
N SER A 116 1.42 -10.58 -31.07
CA SER A 116 2.66 -10.59 -30.29
C SER A 116 3.29 -9.20 -30.30
N PHE A 117 3.65 -8.69 -29.11
CA PHE A 117 4.35 -7.42 -28.98
C PHE A 117 5.12 -7.34 -27.65
N GLU A 118 6.15 -6.50 -27.63
CA GLU A 118 6.85 -6.14 -26.40
C GLU A 118 6.17 -4.95 -25.72
N ALA A 119 6.09 -5.00 -24.39
CA ALA A 119 5.65 -3.90 -23.55
C ALA A 119 6.74 -3.54 -22.56
N LYS A 120 6.86 -2.24 -22.28
CA LYS A 120 7.75 -1.71 -21.26
C LYS A 120 6.95 -1.33 -20.02
N PRO A 121 7.54 -1.34 -18.81
CA PRO A 121 6.83 -0.93 -17.59
C PRO A 121 6.15 0.44 -17.70
N GLU A 122 6.74 1.39 -18.44
CA GLU A 122 6.20 2.73 -18.66
C GLU A 122 4.91 2.75 -19.50
N ASP A 123 4.67 1.72 -20.32
CA ASP A 123 3.44 1.61 -21.13
C ASP A 123 2.20 1.36 -20.26
N PHE A 124 2.41 0.93 -19.00
CA PHE A 124 1.36 0.72 -18.00
C PHE A 124 1.13 1.94 -17.09
N ASP A 125 1.91 3.03 -17.27
CA ASP A 125 1.69 4.24 -16.50
C ASP A 125 0.33 4.86 -16.82
N ASN A 126 -0.39 5.29 -15.78
CA ASN A 126 -1.60 6.08 -15.99
C ASN A 126 -1.22 7.49 -16.48
N PRO A 127 -1.58 7.88 -17.72
CA PRO A 127 -1.19 9.16 -18.29
C PRO A 127 -1.83 10.36 -17.60
N SER A 128 -2.91 10.15 -16.83
CA SER A 128 -3.62 11.21 -16.11
C SER A 128 -2.95 11.57 -14.78
N ILE A 129 -1.99 10.76 -14.30
CA ILE A 129 -1.34 10.99 -13.00
C ILE A 129 -0.17 11.95 -13.17
N VAL A 130 -0.23 13.07 -12.45
CA VAL A 130 0.86 14.03 -12.33
C VAL A 130 1.53 13.84 -10.95
N PRO A 131 2.70 13.19 -10.87
CA PRO A 131 3.27 12.78 -9.58
C PRO A 131 3.67 13.98 -8.72
N SER A 132 3.33 13.88 -7.43
CA SER A 132 3.87 14.74 -6.36
C SER A 132 5.00 14.05 -5.61
N PHE A 133 5.10 12.72 -5.68
CA PHE A 133 6.22 11.94 -5.16
C PHE A 133 6.44 10.68 -6.03
N GLU A 134 7.64 10.11 -6.01
CA GLU A 134 7.94 8.84 -6.67
C GLU A 134 8.24 7.75 -5.63
N GLY A 135 7.44 6.68 -5.65
CA GLY A 135 7.74 5.45 -4.94
C GLY A 135 8.71 4.57 -5.74
N GLN A 136 9.48 3.74 -5.02
CA GLN A 136 10.20 2.61 -5.60
C GLN A 136 9.95 1.39 -4.75
N SER A 137 9.60 0.28 -5.40
CA SER A 137 9.51 -1.04 -4.79
C SER A 137 10.90 -1.46 -4.28
N SER A 138 10.99 -1.96 -3.05
CA SER A 138 12.23 -2.55 -2.52
C SER A 138 12.27 -4.07 -2.75
N GLY A 139 11.72 -4.54 -3.88
CA GLY A 139 11.55 -5.97 -4.15
C GLY A 139 12.86 -6.75 -4.09
N THR A 140 12.79 -7.99 -3.61
CA THR A 140 13.95 -8.91 -3.47
C THR A 140 14.37 -9.56 -4.80
N ARG A 141 13.59 -9.39 -5.88
CA ARG A 141 13.87 -9.98 -7.21
C ARG A 141 13.46 -9.02 -8.35
N GLY A 142 14.43 -8.29 -8.90
CA GLY A 142 14.29 -7.49 -10.13
C GLY A 142 14.66 -6.01 -9.98
N ALA A 143 14.77 -5.31 -11.10
CA ALA A 143 14.98 -3.87 -11.14
C ALA A 143 13.77 -3.15 -10.48
N PRO A 144 13.99 -2.12 -9.64
CA PRO A 144 12.90 -1.39 -8.99
C PRO A 144 12.00 -0.69 -10.02
N ILE A 145 10.70 -0.96 -9.97
CA ILE A 145 9.71 -0.22 -10.76
C ILE A 145 9.36 1.07 -10.02
N ARG A 146 9.29 2.19 -10.75
CA ARG A 146 8.90 3.48 -10.20
C ARG A 146 7.38 3.57 -10.18
N THR A 147 6.82 3.99 -9.06
CA THR A 147 5.39 4.26 -8.93
C THR A 147 5.18 5.75 -8.79
N LYS A 148 4.40 6.34 -9.70
CA LYS A 148 3.99 7.75 -9.61
C LYS A 148 2.92 7.87 -8.53
N ILE A 149 3.11 8.81 -7.60
CA ILE A 149 2.21 8.98 -6.45
C ILE A 149 1.81 10.44 -6.37
N ASP A 150 0.51 10.69 -6.34
CA ASP A 150 -0.07 11.98 -6.03
C ASP A 150 -0.69 11.99 -4.62
N PHE A 151 -1.20 13.14 -4.22
CA PHE A 151 -1.83 13.31 -2.92
C PHE A 151 -3.23 12.70 -2.85
N ASP A 152 -3.89 12.45 -3.98
CA ASP A 152 -5.20 11.82 -4.02
C ASP A 152 -5.07 10.34 -3.68
N PHE A 153 -4.10 9.65 -4.29
CA PHE A 153 -3.72 8.28 -3.92
C PHE A 153 -3.34 8.17 -2.43
N LEU A 154 -2.56 9.12 -1.91
CA LEU A 154 -2.22 9.12 -0.47
C LEU A 154 -3.45 9.35 0.41
N SER A 155 -4.43 10.13 -0.05
CA SER A 155 -5.67 10.38 0.70
C SER A 155 -6.56 9.13 0.74
N GLU A 156 -6.69 8.43 -0.39
CA GLU A 156 -7.41 7.15 -0.45
C GLU A 156 -6.74 6.11 0.44
N ARG A 157 -5.41 6.00 0.33
CA ARG A 157 -4.60 5.10 1.17
C ARG A 157 -4.74 5.40 2.67
N ALA A 158 -4.82 6.68 3.04
CA ALA A 158 -5.04 7.10 4.42
C ALA A 158 -6.40 6.64 4.94
N ALA A 159 -7.46 6.77 4.14
CA ALA A 159 -8.79 6.30 4.50
C ALA A 159 -8.85 4.78 4.69
N GLU A 160 -8.18 4.03 3.81
CA GLU A 160 -8.06 2.57 3.96
C GLU A 160 -7.34 2.18 5.25
N ASP A 161 -6.17 2.80 5.53
CA ASP A 161 -5.43 2.54 6.76
C ASP A 161 -6.28 2.86 8.00
N ALA A 162 -7.10 3.93 7.99
CA ALA A 162 -8.04 4.23 9.07
C ALA A 162 -9.08 3.12 9.29
N VAL A 163 -9.76 2.68 8.22
CA VAL A 163 -10.80 1.63 8.30
C VAL A 163 -10.20 0.31 8.76
N ILE A 164 -9.00 -0.04 8.28
CA ILE A 164 -8.28 -1.26 8.73
C ILE A 164 -7.91 -1.16 10.21
N PHE A 165 -7.37 -0.01 10.65
CA PHE A 165 -6.98 0.18 12.05
C PHE A 165 -8.21 0.12 12.96
N ASP A 166 -9.33 0.71 12.54
CA ASP A 166 -10.59 0.64 13.27
C ASP A 166 -11.12 -0.79 13.39
N ALA A 167 -11.11 -1.56 12.30
CA ALA A 167 -11.52 -2.97 12.30
C ALA A 167 -10.70 -3.87 13.23
N LEU A 168 -9.46 -3.48 13.55
CA LEU A 168 -8.54 -4.14 14.48
C LEU A 168 -8.58 -3.56 15.91
N ASP A 169 -9.46 -2.59 16.18
CA ASP A 169 -9.51 -1.74 17.38
C ASP A 169 -8.15 -1.10 17.74
N LEU A 170 -7.50 -0.52 16.71
CA LEU A 170 -6.19 0.15 16.78
C LEU A 170 -6.23 1.64 16.40
N TYR A 171 -7.36 2.16 15.89
CA TYR A 171 -7.43 3.53 15.35
C TYR A 171 -7.01 4.62 16.35
N ASP A 172 -7.45 4.48 17.61
CA ASP A 172 -7.16 5.40 18.72
C ASP A 172 -5.92 4.99 19.54
N ARG A 173 -5.22 3.92 19.14
CA ARG A 173 -4.11 3.33 19.90
C ARG A 173 -2.77 3.89 19.44
N PRO A 174 -1.80 4.10 20.34
CA PRO A 174 -0.47 4.55 19.96
C PRO A 174 0.14 3.66 18.88
N TYR A 175 0.50 4.28 17.77
CA TYR A 175 1.01 3.59 16.59
C TYR A 175 2.48 3.91 16.38
N ALA A 176 3.27 2.89 16.07
CA ALA A 176 4.65 3.01 15.65
C ALA A 176 4.90 2.30 14.32
N PHE A 177 5.89 2.81 13.59
CA PHE A 177 6.26 2.28 12.29
C PHE A 177 7.74 1.95 12.21
N TRP A 178 8.08 0.73 11.79
CA TRP A 178 9.46 0.30 11.55
C TRP A 178 9.68 -0.19 10.12
N LYS A 179 9.62 0.72 9.14
CA LYS A 179 10.04 0.49 7.75
C LYS A 179 10.52 1.80 7.10
N ALA A 180 11.12 1.66 5.92
CA ALA A 180 11.77 2.72 5.16
C ALA A 180 10.81 3.52 4.23
N THR A 181 9.68 4.02 4.71
CA THR A 181 8.78 4.86 3.88
C THR A 181 8.10 5.98 4.65
N SER A 182 8.27 7.22 4.17
CA SER A 182 7.62 8.43 4.70
C SER A 182 6.13 8.54 4.34
N ARG A 183 5.65 7.75 3.36
CA ARG A 183 4.23 7.76 2.95
C ARG A 183 3.31 7.41 4.13
N ASN A 184 3.71 6.43 4.94
CA ASN A 184 2.91 5.99 6.10
C ASN A 184 2.79 7.08 7.17
N VAL A 185 3.77 7.98 7.29
CA VAL A 185 3.69 9.15 8.18
C VAL A 185 2.61 10.11 7.69
N LEU A 186 2.60 10.39 6.38
CA LEU A 186 1.60 11.27 5.76
C LEU A 186 0.19 10.66 5.82
N CYS A 187 0.04 9.36 5.54
CA CYS A 187 -1.25 8.67 5.66
C CYS A 187 -1.76 8.69 7.09
N ALA A 188 -0.92 8.41 8.09
CA ALA A 188 -1.33 8.47 9.49
C ALA A 188 -1.78 9.88 9.89
N ALA A 189 -1.03 10.92 9.50
CA ALA A 189 -1.41 12.31 9.72
C ALA A 189 -2.77 12.64 9.09
N LYS A 190 -2.94 12.29 7.81
CA LYS A 190 -4.16 12.54 7.04
C LYS A 190 -5.37 11.82 7.63
N ALA A 191 -5.19 10.61 8.14
CA ALA A 191 -6.24 9.76 8.69
C ALA A 191 -6.54 10.00 10.17
N GLY A 192 -5.78 10.87 10.85
CA GLY A 192 -5.89 11.09 12.30
C GLY A 192 -5.36 9.94 13.15
N ILE A 193 -4.59 9.00 12.59
CA ILE A 193 -4.02 7.86 13.32
C ILE A 193 -2.85 8.37 14.18
N PRO A 194 -2.80 8.07 15.50
CA PRO A 194 -1.82 8.63 16.43
C PRO A 194 -0.46 7.93 16.29
N LEU A 195 0.26 8.26 15.21
CA LEU A 195 1.64 7.84 14.97
C LEU A 195 2.57 8.55 15.96
N VAL A 196 3.08 7.82 16.94
CA VAL A 196 3.91 8.37 18.03
C VAL A 196 5.40 8.05 17.89
N LYS A 197 5.78 7.09 17.03
CA LYS A 197 7.17 6.68 16.85
C LYS A 197 7.45 6.18 15.43
N TRP A 198 8.58 6.59 14.87
CA TRP A 198 9.05 6.08 13.58
C TRP A 198 10.50 5.61 13.68
N PHE A 199 10.70 4.30 13.55
CA PHE A 199 12.00 3.66 13.43
C PHE A 199 12.38 3.56 11.95
N LEU A 200 13.46 4.23 11.54
CA LEU A 200 13.93 4.27 10.17
C LEU A 200 15.18 3.38 10.01
N PRO A 201 15.10 2.28 9.24
CA PRO A 201 16.27 1.42 9.00
C PRO A 201 17.43 2.19 8.36
N LEU A 202 18.65 2.02 8.91
CA LEU A 202 19.86 2.72 8.47
C LEU A 202 20.22 2.48 7.00
N SER A 203 19.81 1.34 6.42
CA SER A 203 20.02 1.00 5.00
C SER A 203 19.22 1.87 4.03
N SER A 204 18.25 2.67 4.50
CA SER A 204 17.44 3.51 3.63
C SER A 204 18.15 4.81 3.25
N ARG A 205 18.43 4.98 1.96
CA ARG A 205 18.90 6.24 1.35
C ARG A 205 17.75 7.11 0.80
N LYS A 206 16.49 6.77 1.10
CA LYS A 206 15.32 7.49 0.55
C LYS A 206 15.28 8.96 1.01
N ASN A 207 14.66 9.80 0.19
CA ASN A 207 14.70 11.27 0.22
C ASN A 207 14.44 11.86 1.64
N ARG A 208 15.54 12.12 2.36
CA ARG A 208 15.56 12.61 3.74
C ARG A 208 14.93 13.99 3.85
N LEU A 209 15.21 14.86 2.88
CA LEU A 209 14.75 16.24 2.85
C LEU A 209 13.22 16.31 2.76
N GLY A 210 12.59 15.49 1.90
CA GLY A 210 11.13 15.45 1.80
C GLY A 210 10.46 14.98 3.10
N SER A 211 11.08 14.03 3.81
CA SER A 211 10.55 13.52 5.08
C SER A 211 10.66 14.57 6.20
N TYR A 212 11.80 15.27 6.30
CA TYR A 212 11.99 16.34 7.27
C TYR A 212 11.08 17.54 6.97
N TYR A 213 10.93 17.90 5.70
CA TYR A 213 9.98 18.94 5.28
C TYR A 213 8.54 18.59 5.71
N ALA A 214 8.13 17.34 5.52
CA ALA A 214 6.80 16.89 5.94
C ALA A 214 6.57 16.97 7.45
N ILE A 215 7.56 16.58 8.25
CA ILE A 215 7.48 16.67 9.71
C ILE A 215 7.43 18.13 10.15
N ALA A 216 8.27 19.00 9.56
CA ALA A 216 8.31 20.42 9.89
C ALA A 216 6.99 21.13 9.56
N ILE A 217 6.47 20.95 8.35
CA ILE A 217 5.17 21.52 7.94
C ILE A 217 4.03 20.93 8.76
N GLY A 218 4.04 19.62 9.03
CA GLY A 218 3.07 19.00 9.92
C GLY A 218 3.06 19.68 11.29
N GLY A 219 4.23 19.93 11.88
CA GLY A 219 4.37 20.65 13.15
C GLY A 219 3.80 22.06 13.11
N VAL A 220 4.09 22.84 12.06
CA VAL A 220 3.52 24.18 11.84
C VAL A 220 1.98 24.15 11.75
N LEU A 221 1.44 23.07 11.18
CA LEU A 221 0.00 22.85 11.04
C LEU A 221 -0.65 22.16 12.26
N GLY A 222 0.08 21.99 13.37
CA GLY A 222 -0.44 21.44 14.62
C GLY A 222 -0.37 19.92 14.77
N TYR A 223 0.20 19.20 13.79
CA TYR A 223 0.43 17.76 13.90
C TYR A 223 1.65 17.43 14.75
N ARG A 224 1.54 16.38 15.57
CA ARG A 224 2.65 15.82 16.35
C ARG A 224 3.29 14.64 15.62
N LEU A 225 3.94 14.91 14.48
CA LEU A 225 4.63 13.88 13.71
C LEU A 225 5.98 13.53 14.34
N PRO A 226 6.31 12.24 14.54
CA PRO A 226 7.55 11.85 15.16
C PRO A 226 8.72 12.01 14.18
N TRP A 227 9.84 12.52 14.70
CA TRP A 227 11.11 12.48 13.98
C TRP A 227 11.59 11.03 13.81
N PRO A 228 12.16 10.66 12.64
CA PRO A 228 12.65 9.31 12.40
C PRO A 228 13.86 9.01 13.30
N GLU A 229 13.74 8.00 14.14
CA GLU A 229 14.86 7.43 14.87
C GLU A 229 15.56 6.39 14.00
N ARG A 230 16.84 6.62 13.67
CA ARG A 230 17.58 5.71 12.81
C ARG A 230 18.11 4.54 13.61
N ILE A 231 17.73 3.33 13.22
CA ILE A 231 18.18 2.10 13.86
C ILE A 231 18.63 1.06 12.82
N ARG A 232 19.53 0.15 13.19
CA ARG A 232 19.85 -1.04 12.42
C ARG A 232 18.81 -2.14 12.66
N TRP A 233 18.79 -3.15 11.80
CA TRP A 233 17.86 -4.27 11.97
C TRP A 233 18.18 -5.15 13.18
N GLU A 234 19.44 -5.15 13.60
CA GLU A 234 19.96 -5.87 14.76
C GLU A 234 19.58 -5.19 16.08
N GLU A 235 19.20 -3.90 16.04
CA GLU A 235 18.80 -3.13 17.23
C GLU A 235 17.34 -3.36 17.62
N ALA A 236 16.80 -4.56 17.39
CA ALA A 236 15.43 -4.93 17.72
C ALA A 236 15.11 -4.74 19.22
N TYR A 237 16.12 -4.84 20.09
CA TYR A 237 16.02 -4.51 21.51
C TYR A 237 15.47 -3.10 21.78
N LYS A 238 15.89 -2.07 21.01
CA LYS A 238 15.39 -0.69 21.20
C LYS A 238 13.89 -0.59 20.92
N VAL A 239 13.42 -1.35 19.93
CA VAL A 239 12.00 -1.42 19.58
C VAL A 239 11.23 -2.17 20.66
N ALA A 240 11.75 -3.30 21.15
CA ALA A 240 11.16 -4.06 22.24
C ALA A 240 11.05 -3.24 23.53
N LEU A 241 12.11 -2.50 23.89
CA LEU A 241 12.13 -1.63 25.07
C LEU A 241 11.09 -0.51 24.97
N TRP A 242 10.96 0.10 23.79
CA TRP A 242 9.94 1.12 23.55
C TRP A 242 8.52 0.55 23.67
N LEU A 243 8.29 -0.67 23.17
CA LEU A 243 7.00 -1.35 23.28
C LEU A 243 6.65 -1.67 24.73
N ASP A 244 7.60 -2.20 25.50
CA ASP A 244 7.42 -2.46 26.94
C ASP A 244 7.01 -1.19 27.69
N GLN A 245 7.79 -0.12 27.51
CA GLN A 245 7.52 1.17 28.16
C GLN A 245 6.15 1.75 27.76
N LYS A 246 5.77 1.64 26.49
CA LYS A 246 4.47 2.15 26.02
C LYS A 246 3.30 1.26 26.43
N GLY A 247 3.50 -0.06 26.50
CA GLY A 247 2.51 -1.03 26.93
C GLY A 247 2.09 -0.83 28.40
N ARG A 248 3.01 -0.39 29.27
CA ARG A 248 2.71 -0.10 30.69
C ARG A 248 1.58 0.92 30.90
N SER A 249 1.42 1.87 29.99
CA SER A 249 0.39 2.93 30.08
C SER A 249 -0.73 2.78 29.05
N ASN A 250 -0.66 1.78 28.17
CA ASN A 250 -1.60 1.63 27.07
C ASN A 250 -2.01 0.16 26.92
N PRO A 251 -3.31 -0.15 26.94
CA PRO A 251 -3.78 -1.53 26.82
C PRO A 251 -3.46 -2.18 25.46
N ARG A 252 -3.22 -1.36 24.43
CA ARG A 252 -2.78 -1.79 23.10
C ARG A 252 -1.81 -0.79 22.49
N VAL A 253 -0.76 -1.28 21.83
CA VAL A 253 0.19 -0.50 21.04
C VAL A 253 0.39 -1.16 19.68
N ALA A 254 0.20 -0.41 18.59
CA ALA A 254 0.34 -0.94 17.25
C ALA A 254 1.77 -0.76 16.72
N LEU A 255 2.37 -1.79 16.13
CA LEU A 255 3.65 -1.69 15.42
C LEU A 255 3.53 -2.27 14.02
N LYS A 256 3.64 -1.42 12.99
CA LYS A 256 3.68 -1.88 11.59
C LYS A 256 5.12 -2.13 11.12
N THR A 257 5.42 -3.37 10.75
CA THR A 257 6.78 -3.83 10.37
C THR A 257 6.73 -5.06 9.44
N PHE A 258 7.86 -5.74 9.22
CA PHE A 258 7.93 -7.02 8.51
C PHE A 258 7.74 -8.20 9.49
N PRO A 259 7.16 -9.34 9.08
CA PRO A 259 7.09 -10.53 9.93
C PRO A 259 8.44 -10.95 10.53
N SER A 260 9.52 -10.95 9.73
CA SER A 260 10.89 -11.22 10.21
C SER A 260 11.34 -10.26 11.32
N SER A 261 10.96 -8.98 11.23
CA SER A 261 11.33 -7.96 12.21
C SER A 261 10.50 -8.09 13.49
N ALA A 262 9.21 -8.42 13.39
CA ALA A 262 8.36 -8.72 14.54
C ALA A 262 8.92 -9.88 15.37
N VAL A 263 9.33 -10.98 14.71
CA VAL A 263 9.96 -12.12 15.39
C VAL A 263 11.26 -11.73 16.12
N ARG A 264 12.08 -10.86 15.53
CA ARG A 264 13.30 -10.34 16.19
C ARG A 264 12.98 -9.51 17.43
N VAL A 265 11.90 -8.71 17.40
CA VAL A 265 11.42 -7.96 18.57
C VAL A 265 10.97 -8.91 19.68
N CYS A 266 10.20 -9.95 19.34
CA CYS A 266 9.77 -10.97 20.29
C CYS A 266 10.96 -11.71 20.94
N ALA A 267 11.96 -12.09 20.14
CA ALA A 267 13.19 -12.71 20.64
C ALA A 267 13.94 -11.78 21.61
N ALA A 268 14.16 -10.52 21.21
CA ALA A 268 14.84 -9.53 22.04
C ALA A 268 14.08 -9.23 23.34
N ALA A 269 12.74 -9.18 23.31
CA ALA A 269 11.92 -8.99 24.50
C ALA A 269 12.10 -10.14 25.48
N ARG A 270 12.03 -11.39 24.99
CA ARG A 270 12.22 -12.59 25.81
C ARG A 270 13.61 -12.66 26.43
N GLU A 271 14.65 -12.40 25.65
CA GLU A 271 16.05 -12.41 26.12
C GLU A 271 16.32 -11.38 27.23
N ASN A 272 15.55 -10.28 27.25
CA ASN A 272 15.75 -9.17 28.19
C ASN A 272 14.63 -9.05 29.25
N GLY A 273 13.72 -10.03 29.33
CA GLY A 273 12.62 -10.02 30.31
C GLY A 273 11.66 -8.84 30.16
N LEU A 274 11.44 -8.36 28.94
CA LEU A 274 10.53 -7.24 28.64
C LEU A 274 9.11 -7.75 28.36
N ASP A 275 8.10 -7.06 28.86
CA ASP A 275 6.68 -7.37 28.60
C ASP A 275 6.16 -6.57 27.41
N ILE A 276 6.01 -7.25 26.28
CA ILE A 276 5.46 -6.67 25.04
C ILE A 276 4.05 -7.20 24.72
N SER A 277 3.36 -7.81 25.69
CA SER A 277 2.04 -8.45 25.48
C SER A 277 0.95 -7.48 24.99
N ALA A 278 1.06 -6.19 25.32
CA ALA A 278 0.18 -5.14 24.80
C ALA A 278 0.35 -4.85 23.28
N THR A 279 1.32 -5.49 22.61
CA THR A 279 1.65 -5.19 21.21
C THR A 279 0.71 -5.89 20.22
N HIS A 280 0.22 -5.13 19.25
CA HIS A 280 -0.39 -5.64 18.02
C HIS A 280 0.52 -5.36 16.83
N PHE A 281 1.10 -6.41 16.26
CA PHE A 281 1.92 -6.30 15.06
C PHE A 281 1.06 -6.25 13.80
N ILE A 282 1.30 -5.24 12.96
CA ILE A 282 0.72 -5.16 11.61
C ILE A 282 1.83 -5.49 10.63
N THR A 283 1.82 -6.69 10.06
CA THR A 283 2.93 -7.17 9.24
C THR A 283 2.63 -7.07 7.76
N SER A 284 3.63 -6.72 6.94
CA SER A 284 3.47 -6.62 5.48
C SER A 284 4.80 -6.82 4.75
N GLY A 285 4.74 -7.33 3.52
CA GLY A 285 5.89 -7.42 2.61
C GLY A 285 6.72 -8.70 2.72
N GLU A 286 6.38 -9.61 3.62
CA GLU A 286 6.85 -10.99 3.63
C GLU A 286 5.66 -11.89 4.05
N PRO A 287 5.69 -13.19 3.73
CA PRO A 287 4.72 -14.13 4.25
C PRO A 287 4.77 -14.24 5.78
N LEU A 288 3.61 -14.19 6.44
CA LEU A 288 3.40 -14.57 7.83
C LEU A 288 3.11 -16.07 7.92
N THR A 289 4.18 -16.85 7.97
CA THR A 289 4.08 -18.31 8.16
C THR A 289 3.52 -18.65 9.54
N ALA A 290 2.87 -19.80 9.67
CA ALA A 290 2.35 -20.30 10.95
C ALA A 290 3.41 -20.32 12.06
N SER A 291 4.66 -20.67 11.73
CA SER A 291 5.79 -20.64 12.68
C SER A 291 6.12 -19.23 13.19
N ARG A 292 6.08 -18.22 12.31
CA ARG A 292 6.31 -16.82 12.70
C ARG A 292 5.17 -16.29 13.55
N GLU A 293 3.92 -16.61 13.19
CA GLU A 293 2.75 -16.26 13.99
C GLU A 293 2.83 -16.89 15.39
N GLN A 294 3.16 -18.18 15.49
CA GLN A 294 3.29 -18.86 16.78
C GLN A 294 4.32 -18.19 17.70
N ILE A 295 5.47 -17.78 17.17
CA ILE A 295 6.48 -17.05 17.96
C ILE A 295 5.92 -15.73 18.50
N ILE A 296 5.20 -14.98 17.67
CA ILE A 296 4.62 -13.70 18.08
C ILE A 296 3.53 -13.90 19.15
N ARG A 297 2.65 -14.89 18.95
CA ARG A 297 1.58 -15.26 19.90
C ARG A 297 2.15 -15.76 21.23
N ALA A 298 3.25 -16.51 21.20
CA ALA A 298 3.92 -17.01 22.40
C ALA A 298 4.53 -15.89 23.26
N SER A 299 4.80 -14.72 22.68
CA SER A 299 5.17 -13.50 23.43
C SER A 299 3.96 -12.73 23.99
N GLY A 300 2.76 -13.30 23.93
CA GLY A 300 1.51 -12.65 24.36
C GLY A 300 0.97 -11.60 23.38
N CYS A 301 1.63 -11.41 22.24
CA CYS A 301 1.27 -10.36 21.28
C CYS A 301 0.18 -10.81 20.30
N ARG A 302 -0.43 -9.83 19.62
CA ARG A 302 -1.32 -10.06 18.48
C ARG A 302 -0.61 -9.74 17.17
N VAL A 303 -1.07 -10.36 16.08
CA VAL A 303 -0.56 -10.09 14.74
C VAL A 303 -1.69 -10.11 13.71
N SER A 304 -1.61 -9.21 12.73
CA SER A 304 -2.46 -9.19 11.53
C SER A 304 -1.59 -8.96 10.30
N SER A 305 -1.86 -9.69 9.21
CA SER A 305 -1.15 -9.56 7.95
C SER A 305 -1.83 -8.54 7.03
N LEU A 306 -1.04 -7.75 6.31
CA LEU A 306 -1.48 -6.95 5.17
C LEU A 306 -0.76 -7.46 3.93
N TYR A 307 -1.55 -7.72 2.89
CA TYR A 307 -1.04 -8.07 1.59
C TYR A 307 -0.93 -6.81 0.74
N ASP A 308 0.30 -6.36 0.49
CA ASP A 308 0.60 -5.11 -0.19
C ASP A 308 1.51 -5.33 -1.40
N ALA A 309 1.29 -4.57 -2.47
CA ALA A 309 2.25 -4.38 -3.54
C ALA A 309 2.52 -2.89 -3.77
N SER A 310 3.69 -2.55 -4.33
CA SER A 310 4.03 -1.13 -4.53
C SER A 310 3.18 -0.48 -5.62
N GLU A 311 2.75 -1.31 -6.57
CA GLU A 311 2.00 -0.98 -7.78
C GLU A 311 0.50 -0.81 -7.50
N THR A 312 -0.06 -1.63 -6.60
CA THR A 312 -1.51 -1.66 -6.33
C THR A 312 -1.88 -1.07 -4.97
N GLY A 313 -0.93 -0.83 -4.06
CA GLY A 313 -1.25 -0.50 -2.66
C GLY A 313 -1.60 -1.76 -1.85
N THR A 314 -2.50 -1.64 -0.88
CA THR A 314 -2.96 -2.81 -0.10
C THR A 314 -4.01 -3.56 -0.87
N ILE A 315 -3.70 -4.80 -1.21
CA ILE A 315 -4.60 -5.72 -1.90
C ILE A 315 -5.60 -6.32 -0.91
N GLY A 316 -5.13 -6.63 0.30
CA GLY A 316 -5.97 -7.22 1.34
C GLY A 316 -5.45 -6.99 2.75
N ALA A 317 -6.37 -7.08 3.71
CA ALA A 317 -6.08 -6.94 5.14
C ALA A 317 -6.67 -8.10 5.94
N GLY A 318 -5.88 -8.67 6.85
CA GLY A 318 -6.33 -9.67 7.81
C GLY A 318 -7.24 -9.04 8.85
N CYS A 319 -8.36 -9.69 9.16
CA CYS A 319 -9.22 -9.29 10.27
C CYS A 319 -8.73 -9.86 11.60
N ARG A 320 -9.44 -9.56 12.69
CA ARG A 320 -9.12 -10.06 14.04
C ARG A 320 -9.15 -11.59 14.18
N TYR A 321 -9.83 -12.29 13.26
CA TYR A 321 -9.97 -13.74 13.23
C TYR A 321 -9.10 -14.43 12.17
N ALA A 322 -8.35 -13.66 11.38
CA ALA A 322 -7.49 -14.21 10.35
C ALA A 322 -6.33 -15.00 10.96
N THR A 323 -5.96 -16.10 10.30
CA THR A 323 -4.82 -16.95 10.65
C THR A 323 -3.75 -16.86 9.56
N GLY A 324 -2.47 -16.81 9.95
CA GLY A 324 -1.37 -16.68 9.00
C GLY A 324 -1.54 -15.49 8.05
N ASP A 325 -1.49 -15.76 6.75
CA ASP A 325 -1.60 -14.77 5.67
C ASP A 325 -3.03 -14.62 5.11
N ASP A 326 -4.04 -15.12 5.81
CA ASP A 326 -5.43 -14.94 5.40
C ASP A 326 -5.81 -13.45 5.44
N VAL A 327 -6.39 -12.95 4.35
CA VAL A 327 -6.78 -11.55 4.20
C VAL A 327 -8.14 -11.40 3.53
N HIS A 328 -8.87 -10.36 3.90
CA HIS A 328 -10.01 -9.90 3.11
C HIS A 328 -9.53 -8.98 1.99
N VAL A 329 -10.01 -9.21 0.77
CA VAL A 329 -9.72 -8.34 -0.37
C VAL A 329 -10.36 -6.97 -0.18
N LEU A 330 -9.59 -5.91 -0.40
CA LEU A 330 -10.09 -4.54 -0.36
C LEU A 330 -10.87 -4.20 -1.65
N LYS A 331 -12.18 -4.47 -1.62
CA LYS A 331 -13.07 -4.33 -2.80
C LYS A 331 -13.27 -2.90 -3.31
N ASN A 332 -12.88 -1.90 -2.52
CA ASN A 332 -13.00 -0.48 -2.88
C ASN A 332 -12.13 -0.12 -4.09
N HIS A 333 -10.99 -0.78 -4.28
CA HIS A 333 -10.12 -0.55 -5.44
C HIS A 333 -9.58 -1.83 -6.11
N ILE A 334 -9.76 -3.01 -5.51
CA ILE A 334 -9.39 -4.29 -6.11
C ILE A 334 -10.63 -5.10 -6.48
N ALA A 335 -10.57 -5.77 -7.64
CA ALA A 335 -11.46 -6.86 -8.01
C ALA A 335 -10.62 -8.14 -8.16
N MET A 336 -11.17 -9.27 -7.76
CA MET A 336 -10.47 -10.55 -7.75
C MET A 336 -11.34 -11.60 -8.44
N ILE A 337 -10.75 -12.29 -9.41
CA ILE A 337 -11.35 -13.46 -10.07
C ILE A 337 -10.53 -14.70 -9.70
N GLN A 338 -11.19 -15.85 -9.58
CA GLN A 338 -10.53 -17.11 -9.27
C GLN A 338 -10.38 -17.96 -10.52
N ARG A 339 -9.17 -18.43 -10.79
CA ARG A 339 -8.86 -19.29 -11.93
C ARG A 339 -8.12 -20.54 -11.46
N ARG A 340 -8.42 -21.68 -12.08
CA ARG A 340 -7.58 -22.87 -11.91
C ARG A 340 -6.25 -22.60 -12.62
N ARG A 341 -5.14 -22.82 -11.91
CA ARG A 341 -3.82 -22.78 -12.53
C ARG A 341 -3.69 -24.01 -13.43
N PRO A 342 -3.30 -23.87 -14.71
CA PRO A 342 -2.89 -25.01 -15.51
C PRO A 342 -1.73 -25.70 -14.76
N VAL A 343 -1.88 -26.99 -14.48
CA VAL A 343 -0.86 -27.82 -13.82
C VAL A 343 0.26 -28.11 -14.81
#